data_AF-A0A0G1BLU3-F1
#
_entry.id   AF-A0A0G1BLU3-F1
#
_cell.length_a   1.000
_cell.length_b   1.000
_cell.length_c   1.000
_cell.angle_alpha   90.00
_cell.angle_beta   90.00
_cell.angle_gamma   90.00
#
_symmetry.space_group_name_H-M   'P 1'
#
loop_
_entity.id
_entity.type
_entity.pdbx_description
1 polymer ?
#
loop_
_entity_poly.entity_id
_entity_poly.type
_entity_poly.pdbx_seq_one_letter_code
_entity_poly.pdbx_strand_id
1 'polypeptide(L)'
;MITQQVQVKLNLPLALKEYLESKAMKFDMPIAGYIKHLILKDVSDLDYPTFRISESSEVKVKKALNEKKKTNKISDVSAYFK
;
A
#
# COMPACT_ATOMS: atom_id res chain seq x y z
N MET A 1 7.73 -5.32 -13.15
CA MET A 1 6.91 -4.11 -13.40
C MET A 1 7.84 -2.92 -13.39
N ILE A 2 7.87 -2.13 -14.47
CA ILE A 2 8.55 -0.82 -14.44
C ILE A 2 7.63 0.10 -13.62
N THR A 3 8.01 0.40 -12.38
CA THR A 3 7.27 1.35 -11.54
C THR A 3 7.40 2.74 -12.14
N GLN A 4 6.31 3.30 -12.64
CA GLN A 4 6.27 4.68 -13.14
C GLN A 4 6.53 5.64 -11.97
N GLN A 5 7.63 6.39 -12.05
CA GLN A 5 7.98 7.42 -11.08
C GLN A 5 7.37 8.76 -11.52
N VAL A 6 6.75 9.48 -10.60
CA VAL A 6 6.20 10.82 -10.83
C VAL A 6 6.96 11.82 -9.94
N GLN A 7 7.31 12.98 -10.50
CA GLN A 7 7.96 14.06 -9.78
C GLN A 7 6.93 15.05 -9.24
N VAL A 8 7.05 15.43 -7.97
CA VAL A 8 6.21 16.46 -7.34
C VAL A 8 7.04 17.75 -7.19
N LYS A 9 6.57 18.86 -7.77
CA LYS A 9 7.20 20.18 -7.64
C LYS A 9 6.27 21.10 -6.85
N LEU A 10 6.81 21.73 -5.81
CA LEU A 10 6.07 22.57 -4.87
C LEU A 10 6.78 23.91 -4.72
N ASN A 11 6.01 25.00 -4.65
CA ASN A 11 6.51 26.32 -4.29
C ASN A 11 6.10 26.58 -2.83
N LEU A 12 7.07 26.87 -1.97
CA LEU A 12 6.86 27.15 -0.56
C LEU A 12 7.43 28.53 -0.21
N PRO A 13 6.81 29.29 0.70
CA PRO A 13 7.43 30.46 1.30
C PRO A 13 8.76 30.09 1.98
N LEU A 14 9.74 31.00 1.95
CA LEU A 14 11.09 30.75 2.46
C LEU A 14 11.08 30.30 3.93
N ALA A 15 10.34 30.99 4.79
CA ALA A 15 10.24 30.65 6.21
C ALA A 15 9.68 29.24 6.45
N LEU A 16 8.74 28.78 5.61
CA LEU A 16 8.18 27.44 5.73
C LEU A 16 9.19 26.37 5.31
N LYS A 17 9.99 26.64 4.26
CA LYS A 17 11.09 25.76 3.85
C LYS A 17 12.08 25.56 5.00
N GLU A 18 12.54 26.64 5.61
CA GLU A 18 13.51 26.61 6.72
C GLU A 18 12.98 25.83 7.93
N TYR A 19 11.71 26.03 8.28
CA TYR A 19 11.07 25.30 9.37
C TYR A 19 10.97 23.80 9.09
N LEU A 20 10.58 23.43 7.86
CA LEU A 20 10.50 22.03 7.44
C LEU A 20 11.89 21.37 7.40
N GLU A 21 12.91 22.10 6.94
CA GLU A 21 14.29 21.64 6.91
C GLU A 21 14.82 21.39 8.34
N SER A 22 14.62 22.34 9.25
CA SER A 22 14.96 22.16 10.67
C SER A 22 14.25 20.95 11.30
N LYS A 23 12.98 20.72 10.94
CA LYS A 23 12.23 19.55 11.44
C LYS A 23 12.73 18.23 10.84
N ALA A 24 13.07 18.21 9.55
CA ALA A 24 13.62 17.04 8.87
C ALA A 24 15.01 16.66 9.42
N MET A 25 15.84 17.67 9.73
CA MET A 25 17.16 17.47 10.35
C MET A 25 17.10 16.75 11.71
N LYS A 26 16.02 16.90 12.48
CA LYS A 26 15.83 16.17 13.75
C LYS A 26 15.78 14.65 13.56
N PHE A 27 15.47 14.21 12.35
CA PHE A 27 15.42 12.79 11.98
C PHE A 27 16.58 12.39 11.06
N ASP A 28 17.57 13.27 10.88
CA ASP A 28 18.68 13.09 9.94
C ASP A 28 18.20 12.78 8.51
N MET A 29 17.08 13.39 8.11
CA MET A 29 16.46 13.18 6.80
C MET A 29 16.50 14.43 5.93
N PRO A 30 16.65 14.30 4.60
CA PRO A 30 16.44 15.40 3.69
C PRO A 30 14.96 15.82 3.67
N ILE A 31 14.69 17.10 3.39
CA ILE A 31 13.33 17.65 3.34
C ILE A 31 12.39 16.85 2.43
N ALA A 32 12.89 16.35 1.30
CA ALA A 32 12.11 15.52 0.37
C ALA A 32 11.65 14.20 1.00
N GLY A 33 12.51 13.56 1.81
CA GLY A 33 12.17 12.35 2.55
C GLY A 33 11.12 12.61 3.62
N TYR A 34 11.24 13.72 4.33
CA TYR A 34 10.26 14.15 5.31
C TYR A 34 8.89 14.47 4.69
N ILE A 35 8.85 15.18 3.56
CA ILE A 35 7.61 15.44 2.81
C ILE A 35 6.97 14.12 2.34
N LYS A 36 7.77 13.19 1.80
CA LYS A 36 7.27 11.87 1.39
C LYS A 36 6.64 11.12 2.57
N HIS A 37 7.26 11.15 3.73
CA HIS A 37 6.71 10.53 4.95
C HIS A 37 5.36 11.15 5.33
N LEU A 38 5.23 12.48 5.29
CA LEU A 38 3.97 13.16 5.60
C LEU A 38 2.86 12.76 4.62
N ILE A 39 3.14 12.72 3.32
CA ILE A 39 2.17 12.28 2.31
C ILE A 39 1.73 10.84 2.58
N LEU A 40 2.67 9.94 2.85
CA LEU A 40 2.36 8.54 3.14
C LEU A 40 1.49 8.37 4.39
N LYS A 41 1.73 9.19 5.41
CA LYS A 41 0.94 9.20 6.63
C LYS A 41 -0.46 9.79 6.41
N ASP A 42 -0.60 10.78 5.53
CA ASP A 42 -1.90 11.39 5.21
C ASP A 42 -2.79 10.42 4.42
N VAL A 43 -2.19 9.64 3.51
CA VAL A 43 -2.91 8.66 2.69
C VAL A 43 -2.99 7.27 3.31
N SER A 44 -2.38 7.03 4.48
CA SER A 44 -2.39 5.70 5.10
C SER A 44 -3.79 5.24 5.49
N ASP A 45 -4.66 6.20 5.80
CA ASP A 45 -6.02 5.96 6.28
C ASP A 45 -7.03 6.01 5.12
N LEU A 46 -6.58 6.33 3.91
CA LEU A 46 -7.40 6.22 2.72
C LEU A 46 -7.44 4.76 2.30
N ASP A 47 -8.60 4.13 2.48
CA ASP A 47 -8.87 2.83 1.88
C ASP A 47 -8.57 2.91 0.38
N TYR A 48 -7.60 2.10 -0.06
CA TYR A 48 -7.30 1.99 -1.47
C TYR A 48 -8.59 1.62 -2.21
N PRO A 49 -8.96 2.28 -3.32
CA PRO A 49 -10.24 2.03 -3.97
C PRO A 49 -10.36 0.53 -4.28
N THR A 50 -11.26 -0.14 -3.55
CA THR A 50 -11.54 -1.54 -3.78
C THR A 50 -12.41 -1.63 -5.01
N PHE A 51 -11.82 -2.05 -6.12
CA PHE A 51 -12.58 -2.30 -7.34
C PHE A 51 -13.42 -3.56 -7.17
N ARG A 52 -14.66 -3.53 -7.67
CA ARG A 52 -15.51 -4.72 -7.68
C ARG A 52 -14.80 -5.79 -8.52
N ILE A 53 -14.63 -6.98 -7.93
CA ILE A 53 -14.06 -8.12 -8.62
C ILE A 53 -14.93 -8.48 -9.84
N SER A 54 -14.33 -9.06 -10.89
CA SER A 54 -15.11 -9.49 -12.07
C SER A 54 -16.20 -10.49 -11.69
N GLU A 55 -17.34 -10.46 -12.39
CA GLU A 55 -18.46 -11.37 -12.11
C GLU A 55 -18.02 -12.85 -12.11
N SER A 56 -17.15 -13.23 -13.05
CA SER A 56 -16.59 -14.57 -13.14
C SER A 56 -15.79 -14.98 -11.90
N SER A 57 -15.09 -14.04 -11.28
CA SER A 57 -14.35 -14.28 -10.04
C SER A 57 -15.27 -14.27 -8.82
N GLU A 58 -16.30 -13.42 -8.81
CA GLU A 58 -17.33 -13.39 -7.75
C GLU A 58 -18.05 -14.76 -7.65
N VAL A 59 -18.40 -15.35 -8.80
CA VAL A 59 -19.03 -16.68 -8.88
C VAL A 59 -18.10 -17.78 -8.37
N LYS A 60 -16.81 -17.75 -8.75
CA LYS A 60 -15.81 -18.73 -8.28
C LYS A 60 -15.63 -18.67 -6.77
N VAL A 61 -15.56 -17.46 -6.21
CA VAL A 61 -15.43 -17.26 -4.75
C VAL A 61 -16.67 -17.77 -4.02
N LYS A 62 -17.88 -17.46 -4.51
CA LYS A 62 -19.13 -17.98 -3.94
C LYS A 62 -19.18 -19.51 -3.97
N LYS A 63 -18.77 -20.13 -5.08
CA LYS A 63 -18.68 -21.60 -5.21
C LYS A 63 -17.68 -22.19 -4.21
N ALA A 64 -16.49 -21.60 -4.12
CA ALA A 64 -15.45 -22.05 -3.18
C ALA A 64 -15.89 -21.93 -1.71
N LEU A 65 -16.60 -20.85 -1.35
CA LEU A 65 -17.16 -20.67 -0.01
C LEU A 65 -18.23 -21.73 0.34
N ASN A 66 -19.07 -22.09 -0.61
CA ASN A 66 -20.07 -23.15 -0.44
C ASN A 66 -19.43 -24.55 -0.33
N GLU A 67 -18.32 -24.76 -1.03
CA GLU A 67 -17.55 -26.02 -1.01
C GLU A 67 -16.55 -26.09 0.15
N LYS A 68 -16.48 -25.08 1.02
CA LYS A 68 -15.59 -25.03 2.20
C LYS A 68 -15.77 -26.22 3.16
N LYS A 69 -16.95 -26.84 3.18
CA LYS A 69 -17.21 -28.06 3.97
C LYS A 69 -16.61 -29.34 3.36
N LYS A 70 -16.24 -29.31 2.08
CA LYS A 70 -15.62 -30.43 1.34
C LYS A 70 -14.10 -30.30 1.25
N THR A 71 -13.50 -29.35 1.97
CA THR A 71 -12.06 -29.09 1.89
C THR A 71 -11.29 -30.09 2.74
N ASN A 72 -10.23 -30.66 2.17
CA ASN A 72 -9.32 -31.55 2.89
C ASN A 72 -8.38 -30.73 3.77
N LYS A 73 -8.31 -31.06 5.06
CA LYS A 73 -7.34 -30.45 5.97
C LYS A 73 -5.98 -31.12 5.75
N ILE A 74 -5.07 -30.39 5.14
CA ILE A 74 -3.71 -30.86 4.89
C ILE A 74 -2.85 -30.45 6.10
N SER A 75 -2.21 -31.43 6.73
CA SER A 75 -1.29 -31.22 7.86
C SER A 75 0.16 -31.03 7.41
N ASP A 76 0.51 -31.49 6.21
CA ASP A 76 1.86 -31.38 5.65
C ASP A 76 1.82 -30.74 4.26
N VAL A 77 2.33 -29.51 4.20
CA VAL A 77 2.35 -28.69 2.98
C VAL A 77 3.32 -29.26 1.94
N SER A 78 4.45 -29.82 2.39
CA SER A 78 5.48 -30.37 1.50
C SER A 78 5.04 -31.65 0.81
N ALA A 79 4.19 -32.45 1.46
CA ALA A 79 3.59 -33.64 0.86
C ALA A 79 2.51 -33.33 -0.19
N TYR A 80 1.86 -32.16 -0.10
CA TYR A 80 0.75 -31.79 -1.01
C TYR A 80 1.22 -31.16 -2.33
N PHE A 81 2.35 -30.46 -2.32
CA PHE A 81 2.90 -29.77 -3.51
C PHE A 81 3.95 -30.57 -4.27
N LYS A 82 4.06 -31.88 -4.02
CA LYS A 82 5.01 -32.79 -4.69
C LYS A 82 4.42 -33.39 -5.96
#